data_AF-A0A2E6WK98-F1
#
_entry.id   AF-A0A2E6WK98-F1
#
_cell.length_a   1.000
_cell.length_b   1.000
_cell.length_c   1.000
_cell.angle_alpha   90.00
_cell.angle_beta   90.00
_cell.angle_gamma   90.00
#
_symmetry.space_group_name_H-M   'P 1'
#
loop_
_entity.id
_entity.type
_entity.pdbx_description
1 polymer ?
#
loop_
_entity_poly.entity_id
_entity_poly.type
_entity_poly.pdbx_seq_one_letter_code
_entity_poly.pdbx_strand_id
1 'polypeptide(L)'
;MQTFMPYADIEKSLKCLDYKRLGKQRVEAMQTYNQVTKGKGGYRYHPVNRLWKNYPDALALYHNLCINEWCLRGYKNTMELLPLPRKVELPNWFGNRELHSSHRSNLLRKDENFYGKYGWTEPTNLAYVWL
;
A
#
# COMPACT_ATOMS: atom_id res chain seq x y z
N MET A 1 7.54 6.40 -1.05
CA MET A 1 6.39 5.77 -0.41
C MET A 1 6.42 4.30 -0.74
N GLN A 2 6.47 3.43 0.27
CA GLN A 2 6.53 1.99 0.07
C GLN A 2 5.13 1.38 -0.06
N THR A 3 4.17 1.77 0.79
CA THR A 3 2.76 1.35 0.67
C THR A 3 1.79 2.52 0.48
N PHE A 4 0.73 2.38 -0.33
CA PHE A 4 -0.35 3.37 -0.46
C PHE A 4 -1.71 2.80 -0.02
N MET A 5 -2.36 3.49 0.91
CA MET A 5 -3.69 3.17 1.45
C MET A 5 -4.57 4.44 1.51
N PRO A 6 -5.04 4.97 0.36
CA PRO A 6 -5.91 6.15 0.33
C PRO A 6 -7.33 5.90 0.88
N TYR A 7 -7.72 4.64 1.08
CA TYR A 7 -9.00 4.25 1.68
C TYR A 7 -8.79 3.24 2.81
N ALA A 8 -9.76 3.17 3.71
CA ALA A 8 -9.92 2.12 4.73
C ALA A 8 -10.42 0.79 4.12
N ASP A 9 -9.89 0.44 2.96
CA ASP A 9 -10.23 -0.72 2.15
C ASP A 9 -9.03 -0.99 1.22
N ILE A 10 -8.47 -2.21 1.28
CA ILE A 10 -7.28 -2.55 0.49
C ILE A 10 -7.61 -2.56 -0.99
N GLU A 11 -8.68 -3.23 -1.40
CA GLU A 11 -9.00 -3.35 -2.81
C GLU A 11 -9.32 -2.00 -3.44
N LYS A 12 -10.13 -1.18 -2.76
CA LYS A 12 -10.44 0.18 -3.22
C LYS A 12 -9.17 1.02 -3.31
N SER A 13 -8.26 0.86 -2.36
CA SER A 13 -6.94 1.50 -2.37
C SER A 13 -6.09 1.10 -3.57
N LEU A 14 -6.12 -0.17 -3.99
CA LEU A 14 -5.33 -0.67 -5.11
C LEU A 14 -5.97 -0.33 -6.47
N LYS A 15 -7.30 -0.50 -6.57
CA LYS A 15 -8.10 -0.14 -7.74
C LYS A 15 -7.90 1.33 -8.13
N CYS A 16 -7.70 2.21 -7.15
CA CYS A 16 -7.52 3.62 -7.45
C CYS A 16 -6.12 4.01 -7.96
N LEU A 17 -5.10 3.15 -7.79
CA LEU A 17 -3.73 3.48 -8.18
C LEU A 17 -3.54 3.47 -9.69
N ASP A 18 -2.70 4.38 -10.18
CA ASP A 18 -2.16 4.30 -11.54
C ASP A 18 -1.26 3.07 -11.69
N TYR A 19 -1.04 2.67 -12.95
CA TYR A 19 -0.21 1.52 -13.30
C TYR A 19 1.18 1.55 -12.64
N LYS A 20 1.87 2.70 -12.64
CA LYS A 20 3.23 2.81 -12.11
C LYS A 20 3.23 2.58 -10.60
N ARG A 21 2.26 3.16 -9.88
CA ARG A 21 2.16 3.04 -8.42
C ARG A 21 1.75 1.62 -8.05
N LEU A 22 0.72 1.05 -8.68
CA LEU A 22 0.32 -0.35 -8.43
C LEU A 22 1.46 -1.34 -8.69
N GLY A 23 2.19 -1.18 -9.80
CA GLY A 23 3.34 -2.02 -10.11
C GLY A 23 4.42 -1.96 -9.03
N LYS A 24 4.69 -0.76 -8.51
CA LYS A 24 5.64 -0.54 -7.41
C LYS A 24 5.13 -1.09 -6.08
N GLN A 25 3.82 -1.05 -5.81
CA GLN A 25 3.22 -1.61 -4.59
C GLN A 25 3.51 -3.10 -4.43
N ARG A 26 3.43 -3.90 -5.50
CA ARG A 26 3.79 -5.33 -5.46
C ARG A 26 5.21 -5.54 -4.94
N VAL A 27 6.17 -4.80 -5.51
CA VAL A 27 7.60 -4.93 -5.16
C VAL A 27 7.88 -4.44 -3.74
N GLU A 28 7.41 -3.24 -3.40
CA GLU A 28 7.68 -2.63 -2.10
C GLU A 28 6.95 -3.33 -0.94
N ALA A 29 5.76 -3.89 -1.18
CA ALA A 29 5.05 -4.70 -0.19
C ALA A 29 5.83 -5.98 0.13
N MET A 30 6.33 -6.70 -0.88
CA MET A 30 7.20 -7.86 -0.68
C MET A 30 8.52 -7.49 0.04
N GLN A 31 9.13 -6.37 -0.32
CA GLN A 31 10.34 -5.90 0.36
C GLN A 31 10.08 -5.57 1.83
N THR A 32 8.99 -4.86 2.12
CA THR A 32 8.56 -4.55 3.48
C THR A 32 8.24 -5.83 4.26
N TYR A 33 7.55 -6.79 3.64
CA TYR A 33 7.21 -8.07 4.24
C TYR A 33 8.47 -8.83 4.66
N ASN A 34 9.45 -8.95 3.75
CA ASN A 34 10.73 -9.58 4.07
C ASN A 34 11.48 -8.79 5.16
N GLN A 35 11.39 -7.45 5.17
CA GLN A 35 12.09 -6.63 6.16
C GLN A 35 11.51 -6.83 7.56
N VAL A 36 10.18 -6.92 7.71
CA VAL A 36 9.52 -7.09 9.01
C VAL A 36 9.53 -8.53 9.50
N THR A 37 9.57 -9.53 8.60
CA THR A 37 9.57 -10.96 8.97
C THR A 37 10.96 -11.59 9.07
N LYS A 38 11.89 -11.19 8.20
CA LYS A 38 13.24 -11.80 8.08
C LYS A 38 14.37 -10.82 8.39
N GLY A 39 14.06 -9.54 8.64
CA GLY A 39 15.07 -8.49 8.83
C GLY A 39 15.86 -8.15 7.56
N LYS A 40 15.37 -8.53 6.38
CA LYS A 40 16.06 -8.36 5.09
C LYS A 40 15.16 -7.72 4.03
N GLY A 41 15.72 -6.89 3.16
CA GLY A 41 15.03 -6.31 2.01
C GLY A 41 14.57 -4.87 2.23
N GLY A 42 14.56 -4.06 1.18
CA GLY A 42 14.17 -2.65 1.28
C GLY A 42 15.04 -1.83 2.25
N TYR A 43 14.54 -0.65 2.64
CA TYR A 43 15.22 0.23 3.59
C TYR A 43 14.81 -0.10 5.04
N ARG A 44 15.77 -0.58 5.84
CA ARG A 44 15.56 -1.05 7.23
C ARG A 44 14.86 -0.03 8.13
N TYR A 45 15.17 1.25 7.99
CA TYR A 45 14.63 2.32 8.85
C TYR A 45 13.43 3.06 8.22
N HIS A 46 12.84 2.51 7.15
CA HIS A 46 11.68 3.13 6.55
C HIS A 46 10.48 3.10 7.53
N PRO A 47 9.77 4.21 7.74
CA PRO A 47 8.65 4.28 8.68
C PRO A 47 7.54 3.24 8.45
N VAL A 48 7.32 2.84 7.19
CA VAL A 48 6.36 1.78 6.82
C VAL A 48 6.62 0.46 7.54
N ASN A 49 7.88 0.16 7.88
CA ASN A 49 8.21 -1.09 8.56
C ASN A 49 7.54 -1.11 9.93
N ARG A 50 7.47 0.03 10.64
CA ARG A 50 6.75 0.16 11.91
C ARG A 50 5.25 0.00 11.72
N LEU A 51 4.72 0.63 10.67
CA LEU A 51 3.30 0.58 10.32
C LEU A 51 2.77 -0.86 10.16
N TRP A 52 3.59 -1.76 9.59
CA TRP A 52 3.21 -3.15 9.33
C TRP A 52 3.84 -4.19 10.26
N LYS A 53 4.77 -3.80 11.16
CA LYS A 53 5.60 -4.73 11.95
C LYS A 53 4.78 -5.79 12.69
N ASN A 54 3.65 -5.38 13.26
CA ASN A 54 2.79 -6.24 14.08
C ASN A 54 1.67 -6.90 13.25
N TYR A 55 1.62 -6.67 11.93
CA TYR A 55 0.57 -7.16 11.03
C TYR A 55 1.16 -7.73 9.72
N PRO A 56 2.12 -8.68 9.78
CA PRO A 56 2.74 -9.25 8.58
C PRO A 56 1.71 -9.96 7.68
N ASP A 57 0.68 -10.60 8.25
CA ASP A 57 -0.37 -11.28 7.47
C ASP A 57 -1.24 -10.28 6.69
N ALA A 58 -1.52 -9.11 7.27
CA ALA A 58 -2.22 -8.04 6.56
C ALA A 58 -1.37 -7.47 5.42
N LEU A 59 -0.06 -7.37 5.61
CA LEU A 59 0.87 -6.96 4.56
C LEU A 59 0.99 -8.02 3.46
N ALA A 60 0.97 -9.31 3.81
CA ALA A 60 0.89 -10.41 2.86
C ALA A 60 -0.41 -10.34 2.04
N LEU A 61 -1.53 -10.05 2.69
CA LEU A 61 -2.82 -9.87 2.03
C LEU A 61 -2.76 -8.68 1.06
N TYR A 62 -2.21 -7.56 1.51
CA TYR A 62 -1.99 -6.37 0.70
C TYR A 62 -1.16 -6.68 -0.55
N HIS A 63 -0.03 -7.36 -0.39
CA HIS A 63 0.84 -7.79 -1.50
C HIS A 63 0.11 -8.68 -2.50
N ASN A 64 -0.61 -9.69 -2.00
CA ASN A 64 -1.36 -10.62 -2.85
C ASN A 64 -2.47 -9.89 -3.63
N LEU A 65 -3.19 -8.97 -2.99
CA LEU A 65 -4.21 -8.15 -3.66
C LEU A 65 -3.59 -7.20 -4.70
N CYS A 66 -2.36 -6.70 -4.48
CA CYS A 66 -1.64 -5.93 -5.50
C CYS A 66 -1.37 -6.78 -6.75
N ILE A 67 -0.94 -8.04 -6.56
CA ILE A 67 -0.70 -8.98 -7.66
C ILE A 67 -2.02 -9.30 -8.38
N ASN A 68 -3.09 -9.58 -7.62
CA ASN A 68 -4.39 -9.89 -8.21
C ASN A 68 -4.90 -8.74 -9.07
N GLU A 69 -4.92 -7.51 -8.54
CA GLU A 69 -5.35 -6.31 -9.28
C GLU A 69 -4.45 -6.08 -10.52
N TRP A 70 -3.14 -6.32 -10.40
CA TRP A 70 -2.21 -6.21 -11.52
C TRP A 70 -2.53 -7.20 -12.65
N CYS A 71 -2.74 -8.46 -12.31
CA CYS A 71 -3.11 -9.51 -13.27
C CYS A 71 -4.49 -9.26 -13.87
N LEU A 72 -5.47 -8.81 -13.08
CA LEU A 72 -6.81 -8.47 -13.54
C LEU A 72 -6.80 -7.36 -14.59
N ARG A 73 -5.86 -6.41 -14.50
CA ARG A 73 -5.63 -5.38 -15.52
C ARG A 73 -4.90 -5.88 -16.78
N GLY A 74 -4.62 -7.17 -16.87
CA GLY A 74 -3.98 -7.80 -18.04
C GLY A 74 -2.45 -7.77 -18.03
N TYR A 75 -1.81 -7.38 -16.92
CA TYR A 75 -0.36 -7.33 -16.83
C TYR A 75 0.24 -8.65 -16.35
N LYS A 76 1.42 -9.00 -16.88
CA LYS A 76 2.13 -10.22 -16.47
C LYS A 76 2.75 -10.05 -15.08
N ASN A 77 2.66 -11.08 -14.26
CA ASN A 77 3.28 -11.15 -12.94
C ASN A 77 4.24 -12.34 -12.85
N THR A 78 5.39 -12.13 -12.21
CA THR A 78 6.40 -13.16 -11.92
C THR A 78 6.66 -13.29 -10.42
N MET A 79 5.98 -12.51 -9.59
CA MET A 79 6.15 -12.52 -8.14
C MET A 79 5.27 -13.60 -7.50
N GLU A 80 5.78 -14.23 -6.46
CA GLU A 80 5.00 -15.21 -5.70
C GLU A 80 3.97 -14.55 -4.79
N LEU A 81 2.86 -15.27 -4.56
CA LEU A 81 1.90 -14.94 -3.52
C LEU A 81 2.45 -15.39 -2.16
N LEU A 82 2.19 -14.59 -1.13
CA LEU A 82 2.55 -14.90 0.25
C LEU A 82 1.45 -15.77 0.90
N PRO A 83 1.80 -16.67 1.83
CA PRO A 83 0.82 -17.47 2.54
C PRO A 83 -0.10 -16.59 3.40
N LEU A 84 -1.36 -17.00 3.54
CA LEU A 84 -2.36 -16.29 4.34
C LEU A 84 -3.06 -17.25 5.32
N PRO A 85 -3.31 -16.82 6.56
CA PRO A 85 -4.18 -17.56 7.48
C PRO A 85 -5.64 -17.47 7.05
N ARG A 86 -6.50 -18.32 7.64
CA ARG A 86 -7.96 -18.31 7.40
C ARG A 86 -8.59 -16.97 7.75
N LYS A 87 -8.06 -16.28 8.76
CA LYS A 87 -8.52 -14.95 9.21
C LYS A 87 -7.30 -14.05 9.33
N VAL A 88 -7.34 -12.93 8.63
CA VAL A 88 -6.32 -11.88 8.69
C VAL A 88 -6.79 -10.79 9.62
N GLU A 89 -5.99 -10.47 10.63
CA GLU A 89 -6.21 -9.29 11.48
C GLU A 89 -5.72 -8.04 10.75
N LEU A 90 -6.58 -7.03 10.65
CA LEU A 90 -6.22 -5.76 10.00
C LEU A 90 -5.55 -4.82 11.01
N PRO A 91 -4.60 -3.98 10.56
CA PRO A 91 -3.93 -3.05 11.45
C PRO A 91 -4.90 -2.08 12.13
N ASN A 92 -4.60 -1.70 13.37
CA ASN A 92 -5.38 -0.69 14.12
C ASN A 92 -5.54 0.66 13.38
N TRP A 93 -4.61 0.99 12.48
CA TRP A 93 -4.66 2.20 11.67
C TRP A 93 -5.55 2.10 10.43
N PHE A 94 -6.13 0.93 10.12
CA PHE A 94 -6.89 0.66 8.89
C PHE A 94 -8.14 1.55 8.70
N GLY A 95 -8.54 2.33 9.72
CA GLY A 95 -9.57 3.37 9.62
C GLY A 95 -9.09 4.77 10.00
N ASN A 96 -7.78 4.98 10.18
CA ASN A 96 -7.24 6.27 10.59
C ASN A 96 -7.34 7.28 9.44
N ARG A 97 -8.24 8.26 9.61
CA ARG A 97 -8.54 9.26 8.57
C ARG A 97 -7.32 10.08 8.16
N GLU A 98 -6.47 10.47 9.11
CA GLU A 98 -5.28 11.28 8.83
C GLU A 98 -4.25 10.53 7.98
N LEU A 99 -4.03 9.24 8.28
CA LEU A 99 -3.18 8.37 7.48
C LEU A 99 -3.69 8.27 6.04
N HIS A 100 -4.98 7.96 5.85
CA HIS A 100 -5.56 7.86 4.53
C HIS A 100 -5.55 9.20 3.76
N SER A 101 -5.86 10.32 4.43
CA SER A 101 -5.78 11.66 3.85
C SER A 101 -4.36 12.02 3.43
N SER A 102 -3.36 11.70 4.24
CA SER A 102 -1.96 11.92 3.89
C SER A 102 -1.55 11.13 2.64
N HIS A 103 -2.06 9.91 2.47
CA HIS A 103 -1.83 9.09 1.29
C HIS A 103 -2.50 9.68 0.04
N ARG A 104 -3.75 10.14 0.14
CA ARG A 104 -4.46 10.83 -0.95
C ARG A 104 -3.73 12.10 -1.40
N SER A 105 -3.35 12.96 -0.45
CA SER A 105 -2.53 14.15 -0.69
C SER A 105 -1.24 13.84 -1.46
N ASN A 106 -0.54 12.79 -1.04
CA ASN A 106 0.70 12.39 -1.69
C ASN A 106 0.48 11.78 -3.08
N LEU A 107 -0.63 11.07 -3.32
CA LEU A 107 -0.99 10.61 -4.65
C LEU A 107 -1.33 11.78 -5.58
N LEU A 108 -2.07 12.78 -5.11
CA LEU A 108 -2.32 14.03 -5.85
C LEU A 108 -1.01 14.74 -6.21
N ARG A 109 -0.06 14.86 -5.27
CA ARG A 109 1.29 15.40 -5.56
C ARG A 109 2.04 14.60 -6.62
N LYS A 110 1.78 13.29 -6.70
CA LYS A 110 2.46 12.39 -7.62
C LYS A 110 1.90 12.46 -9.04
N ASP A 111 0.61 12.73 -9.19
CA ASP A 111 -0.07 12.89 -10.49
C ASP A 111 -1.48 13.51 -10.32
N GLU A 112 -1.56 14.83 -10.29
CA GLU A 112 -2.83 15.52 -10.05
C GLU A 112 -3.88 15.22 -11.12
N ASN A 113 -3.47 15.11 -12.38
CA ASN A 113 -4.37 14.79 -13.50
C ASN A 113 -5.00 13.40 -13.35
N PHE A 114 -4.20 12.39 -12.98
CA PHE A 114 -4.72 11.04 -12.81
C PHE A 114 -5.61 10.91 -11.56
N TYR A 115 -5.21 11.50 -10.43
CA TYR A 115 -5.88 11.32 -9.14
C TYR A 115 -7.01 12.33 -8.90
N GLY A 116 -7.05 13.47 -9.60
CA GLY A 116 -8.11 14.48 -9.47
C GLY A 116 -9.51 13.95 -9.77
N LYS A 117 -9.62 12.89 -10.58
CA LYS A 117 -10.89 12.21 -10.88
C LYS A 117 -11.60 11.60 -9.67
N TYR A 118 -10.90 11.40 -8.54
CA TYR A 118 -11.50 10.83 -7.33
C TYR A 118 -12.17 11.87 -6.42
N GLY A 119 -12.15 13.16 -6.79
CA GLY A 119 -12.82 14.22 -6.02
C GLY A 119 -12.21 14.46 -4.64
N TRP A 120 -10.95 14.07 -4.45
CA TRP A 120 -10.20 14.28 -3.22
C TRP A 120 -9.89 15.77 -3.03
N THR A 121 -10.19 16.31 -1.85
CA THR A 121 -10.04 17.74 -1.54
C THR A 121 -8.80 18.02 -0.69
N GLU A 122 -7.98 17.01 -0.41
CA GLU A 122 -6.75 17.19 0.37
C GLU A 122 -5.75 18.08 -0.39
N PRO A 123 -5.06 19.00 0.30
CA PRO A 123 -4.02 19.79 -0.33
C PRO A 123 -2.87 18.87 -0.75
N THR A 124 -2.12 19.21 -1.80
CA THR A 124 -1.06 18.34 -2.33
C THR A 124 0.22 18.34 -1.50
N ASN A 125 0.29 19.02 -0.35
CA ASN A 125 1.52 19.23 0.43
C ASN A 125 1.53 18.58 1.83
N LEU A 126 0.55 17.73 2.19
CA LEU A 126 0.56 17.05 3.49
C LEU A 126 1.79 16.13 3.63
N ALA A 127 2.40 16.16 4.83
CA ALA A 127 3.42 15.18 5.20
C ALA A 127 2.80 13.78 5.31
N TYR A 128 3.60 12.73 5.08
CA TYR A 128 3.15 11.38 5.34
C TYR A 128 2.91 11.17 6.84
N VAL A 129 1.75 10.63 7.18
CA VAL A 129 1.46 10.19 8.54
C VAL A 129 1.85 8.73 8.66
N TRP A 130 2.75 8.44 9.61
CA TRP A 130 3.19 7.10 9.98
C TRP A 130 2.89 6.91 11.45
N LEU A 131 2.13 5.87 11.79
CA LEU A 131 1.75 5.53 13.16
C LEU A 131 2.67 4.45 13.74
#